data_AF-A0A6G9XR62-F1
#
_entry.id   AF-A0A6G9XR62-F1
#
_cell.length_a   1.000
_cell.length_b   1.000
_cell.length_c   1.000
_cell.angle_alpha   90.00
_cell.angle_beta   90.00
_cell.angle_gamma   90.00
#
_symmetry.space_group_name_H-M   'P 1'
#
loop_
_entity.id
_entity.type
_entity.pdbx_description
1 polymer ?
#
loop_
_entity_poly.entity_id
_entity_poly.type
_entity_poly.pdbx_seq_one_letter_code
_entity_poly.pdbx_strand_id
1 'polypeptide(L)'
;MSAVALAHYRWAIGAACGVSDRSGGYVRSLDEHMITRPADGADLMCLYLTEIAEGTWYTPAAMGDPTVRAITDAASVAFSVLTDLGSYSHEGAQNSLESNIVHIIANERGIGAQDAMYEACALMEEVMELFIRLKDKLSNRNDERLQRYLKQLSNFVRGVLEWQRRLPRYARFSKLGSPLIATGRLLDKPIHEVSERRVFPKVVPPPSIRWWWDFA
;
A
#
# COMPACT_ATOMS: atom_id res chain seq x y z
N MET A 1 -12.81 -5.68 23.19
CA MET A 1 -11.62 -5.02 22.60
C MET A 1 -12.13 -3.95 21.64
N SER A 2 -11.64 -2.70 21.70
CA SER A 2 -12.09 -1.66 20.76
C SER A 2 -11.57 -1.95 19.34
N ALA A 3 -12.23 -1.44 18.30
CA ALA A 3 -11.82 -1.68 16.92
C ALA A 3 -10.40 -1.18 16.61
N VAL A 4 -9.99 -0.09 17.27
CA VAL A 4 -8.62 0.46 17.23
C VAL A 4 -7.62 -0.51 17.87
N ALA A 5 -7.95 -1.12 19.01
CA ALA A 5 -7.09 -2.10 19.65
C ALA A 5 -6.92 -3.36 18.79
N LEU A 6 -7.97 -3.77 18.06
CA LEU A 6 -7.87 -4.87 17.09
C LEU A 6 -6.98 -4.50 15.90
N ALA A 7 -7.08 -3.28 15.37
CA ALA A 7 -6.20 -2.81 14.31
C ALA A 7 -4.73 -2.73 14.76
N HIS A 8 -4.49 -2.29 16.01
CA HIS A 8 -3.15 -2.28 16.60
C HIS A 8 -2.60 -3.70 16.74
N TYR A 9 -3.44 -4.63 17.20
CA TYR A 9 -3.05 -6.03 17.32
C TYR A 9 -2.73 -6.67 15.95
N ARG A 10 -3.52 -6.37 14.91
CA ARG A 10 -3.24 -6.79 13.53
C ARG A 10 -1.88 -6.26 13.06
N TRP A 11 -1.60 -4.98 13.31
CA TRP A 11 -0.29 -4.40 13.01
C TRP A 11 0.85 -5.11 13.76
N ALA A 12 0.70 -5.34 15.06
CA ALA A 12 1.72 -6.01 15.87
C ALA A 12 2.04 -7.42 15.35
N ILE A 13 1.04 -8.17 14.87
CA ILE A 13 1.25 -9.46 14.22
C ILE A 13 2.01 -9.30 12.90
N GLY A 14 1.59 -8.38 12.03
CA GLY A 14 2.27 -8.12 10.75
C GLY A 14 3.74 -7.73 10.96
N ALA A 15 4.01 -6.86 11.93
CA ALA A 15 5.37 -6.46 12.32
C ALA A 15 6.18 -7.65 12.86
N ALA A 16 5.57 -8.53 13.66
CA ALA A 16 6.23 -9.75 14.13
C ALA A 16 6.60 -10.69 12.98
N CYS A 17 5.73 -10.84 11.98
CA CYS A 17 6.06 -11.57 10.74
C CYS A 17 7.26 -10.93 10.03
N GLY A 18 7.28 -9.61 9.86
CA GLY A 18 8.43 -8.90 9.26
C GLY A 18 9.73 -9.09 10.03
N VAL A 19 9.68 -9.12 11.37
CA VAL A 19 10.86 -9.42 12.21
C VAL A 19 11.32 -10.86 12.04
N SER A 20 10.40 -11.83 12.01
CA SER A 20 10.72 -13.24 11.82
C SER A 20 11.39 -13.51 10.47
N ASP A 21 10.90 -12.87 9.41
CA ASP A 21 11.46 -13.03 8.07
C ASP A 21 12.91 -12.54 8.00
N ARG A 22 13.16 -11.35 8.57
CA ARG A 22 14.51 -10.77 8.65
C ARG A 22 15.45 -11.61 9.51
N SER A 23 14.98 -12.14 10.64
CA SER A 23 15.83 -12.97 11.51
C SER A 23 16.14 -14.34 10.90
N GLY A 24 15.21 -14.90 10.12
CA GLY A 24 15.37 -16.18 9.45
C GLY A 24 15.98 -16.12 8.06
N GLY A 25 16.18 -14.92 7.49
CA GLY A 25 16.55 -14.76 6.08
C GLY A 25 15.49 -15.29 5.11
N TYR A 26 14.22 -15.31 5.52
CA TYR A 26 13.10 -15.77 4.70
C TYR A 26 12.62 -14.64 3.81
N VAL A 27 12.62 -14.86 2.50
CA VAL A 27 11.99 -13.96 1.53
C VAL A 27 10.64 -14.56 1.17
N ARG A 28 9.56 -13.85 1.51
CA ARG A 28 8.19 -14.27 1.18
C ARG A 28 8.00 -14.43 -0.33
N SER A 29 7.05 -15.27 -0.70
CA SER A 29 6.40 -15.15 -2.01
C SER A 29 5.59 -13.84 -2.11
N LEU A 30 5.33 -13.40 -3.34
CA LEU A 30 4.47 -12.26 -3.64
C LEU A 30 3.07 -12.46 -3.06
N ASP A 31 2.56 -13.69 -3.05
CA ASP A 31 1.24 -13.99 -2.49
C ASP A 31 1.19 -13.81 -0.96
N GLU A 32 2.18 -14.34 -0.24
CA GLU A 32 2.31 -14.12 1.22
C GLU A 32 2.54 -12.64 1.57
N HIS A 33 3.24 -11.92 0.70
CA HIS A 33 3.46 -10.48 0.85
C HIS A 33 2.14 -9.71 0.80
N MET A 34 1.23 -10.04 -0.11
CA MET A 34 -0.07 -9.38 -0.22
C MET A 34 -0.94 -9.58 1.04
N ILE A 35 -0.75 -10.68 1.76
CA ILE A 35 -1.48 -10.96 3.01
C ILE A 35 -0.87 -10.17 4.18
N THR A 36 0.46 -10.21 4.31
CA THR A 36 1.16 -9.76 5.53
C THR A 36 1.46 -8.25 5.50
N ARG A 37 1.85 -7.73 4.34
CA ARG A 37 2.41 -6.39 4.21
C ARG A 37 1.44 -5.26 4.57
N PRO A 38 0.13 -5.33 4.26
CA PRO A 38 -0.83 -4.34 4.74
C PRO A 38 -0.85 -4.19 6.26
N ALA A 39 -0.86 -5.32 6.97
CA ALA A 39 -0.83 -5.33 8.42
C ALA A 39 0.49 -4.78 8.96
N ASP A 40 1.63 -5.23 8.43
CA ASP A 40 2.97 -4.72 8.77
C ASP A 40 3.09 -3.19 8.53
N GLY A 41 2.43 -2.70 7.48
CA GLY A 41 2.32 -1.28 7.15
C GLY A 41 1.36 -0.46 8.01
N ALA A 42 0.68 -1.07 8.97
CA ALA A 42 -0.33 -0.44 9.84
C ALA A 42 -1.55 0.11 9.06
N ASP A 43 -1.95 -0.54 7.97
CA ASP A 43 -3.02 -0.09 7.07
C ASP A 43 -4.32 0.34 7.78
N LEU A 44 -4.96 -0.58 8.53
CA LEU A 44 -6.21 -0.31 9.23
C LEU A 44 -6.03 0.67 10.37
N MET A 45 -4.85 0.68 11.01
CA MET A 45 -4.56 1.65 12.05
C MET A 45 -4.59 3.07 11.47
N CYS A 46 -3.99 3.28 10.30
CA CYS A 46 -4.06 4.57 9.61
C CYS A 46 -5.50 4.94 9.26
N LEU A 47 -6.32 4.01 8.76
CA LEU A 47 -7.73 4.27 8.45
C LEU A 47 -8.54 4.65 9.70
N TYR A 48 -8.38 3.93 10.82
CA TYR A 48 -9.04 4.29 12.07
C TYR A 48 -8.59 5.65 12.59
N LEU A 49 -7.31 6.00 12.47
CA LEU A 49 -6.81 7.33 12.85
C LEU A 49 -7.39 8.43 11.96
N THR A 50 -7.57 8.19 10.66
CA THR A 50 -8.31 9.11 9.76
C THR A 50 -9.76 9.28 10.24
N GLU A 51 -10.45 8.19 10.56
CA GLU A 51 -11.83 8.27 11.01
C GLU A 51 -11.98 9.01 12.35
N ILE A 52 -11.06 8.77 13.30
CA ILE A 52 -10.99 9.50 14.58
C ILE A 52 -10.78 10.99 14.33
N ALA A 53 -9.84 11.37 13.46
CA ALA A 53 -9.54 12.76 13.13
C ALA A 53 -10.74 13.47 12.48
N GLU A 54 -11.53 12.76 11.68
CA GLU A 54 -12.73 13.28 11.02
C GLU A 54 -14.02 13.15 11.87
N GLY A 55 -13.97 12.53 13.05
CA GLY A 55 -15.15 12.26 13.87
C GLY A 55 -16.15 11.31 13.19
N THR A 56 -15.65 10.31 12.46
CA THR A 56 -16.43 9.34 11.69
C THR A 56 -16.18 7.91 12.18
N TRP A 57 -17.01 6.96 11.73
CA TRP A 57 -16.88 5.55 12.12
C TRP A 57 -17.58 4.65 11.10
N TYR A 58 -16.86 4.04 10.18
CA TYR A 58 -17.37 3.18 9.11
C TYR A 58 -16.52 1.93 8.91
N THR A 59 -15.22 1.94 9.26
CA THR A 59 -14.34 0.78 9.09
C THR A 59 -14.91 -0.55 9.65
N PRO A 60 -15.58 -0.61 10.82
CA PRO A 60 -16.18 -1.86 11.29
C PRO A 60 -17.33 -2.37 10.40
N ALA A 61 -18.13 -1.46 9.84
CA ALA A 61 -19.19 -1.82 8.90
C ALA A 61 -18.60 -2.31 7.56
N ALA A 62 -17.48 -1.73 7.12
CA ALA A 62 -16.76 -2.16 5.92
C ALA A 62 -16.35 -3.64 5.99
N MET A 63 -16.00 -4.15 7.18
CA MET A 63 -15.62 -5.57 7.35
C MET A 63 -16.79 -6.55 7.16
N GLY A 64 -18.04 -6.07 7.28
CA GLY A 64 -19.25 -6.88 7.14
C GLY A 64 -19.81 -6.96 5.71
N ASP A 65 -19.42 -6.05 4.82
CA ASP A 65 -19.82 -6.06 3.40
C ASP A 65 -18.61 -6.47 2.53
N PRO A 66 -18.66 -7.62 1.85
CA PRO A 66 -17.55 -8.10 1.03
C PRO A 66 -17.09 -7.13 -0.07
N THR A 67 -17.99 -6.32 -0.64
CA THR A 67 -17.66 -5.32 -1.67
C THR A 67 -16.91 -4.15 -1.06
N VAL A 68 -17.35 -3.68 0.12
CA VAL A 68 -16.67 -2.60 0.84
C VAL A 68 -15.32 -3.09 1.38
N ARG A 69 -15.27 -4.32 1.88
CA ARG A 69 -14.01 -4.96 2.28
C ARG A 69 -13.03 -5.05 1.12
N ALA A 70 -13.47 -5.45 -0.08
CA ALA A 70 -12.61 -5.53 -1.26
C ALA A 70 -11.96 -4.17 -1.61
N ILE A 71 -12.71 -3.07 -1.58
CA ILE A 71 -12.13 -1.74 -1.85
C ILE A 71 -11.22 -1.26 -0.71
N THR A 72 -11.54 -1.57 0.55
CA THR A 72 -10.67 -1.27 1.69
C THR A 72 -9.36 -2.02 1.60
N ASP A 73 -9.40 -3.33 1.34
CA ASP A 73 -8.20 -4.17 1.20
C ASP A 73 -7.37 -3.75 -0.03
N ALA A 74 -8.01 -3.38 -1.14
CA ALA A 74 -7.33 -2.81 -2.32
C ALA A 74 -6.63 -1.48 -1.99
N ALA A 75 -7.25 -0.60 -1.20
CA ALA A 75 -6.62 0.64 -0.74
C ALA A 75 -5.41 0.36 0.17
N SER A 76 -5.50 -0.64 1.06
CA SER A 76 -4.41 -1.07 1.93
C SER A 76 -3.22 -1.67 1.18
N VAL A 77 -3.48 -2.47 0.13
CA VAL A 77 -2.42 -2.96 -0.75
C VAL A 77 -1.80 -1.83 -1.55
N ALA A 78 -2.62 -0.91 -2.09
CA ALA A 78 -2.10 0.26 -2.79
C ALA A 78 -1.18 1.09 -1.89
N PHE A 79 -1.62 1.38 -0.67
CA PHE A 79 -0.81 2.06 0.33
C PHE A 79 0.54 1.37 0.57
N SER A 80 0.51 0.06 0.75
CA SER A 80 1.70 -0.74 1.09
C SER A 80 2.69 -0.82 -0.05
N VAL A 81 2.23 -1.18 -1.25
CA VAL A 81 3.07 -1.36 -2.43
C VAL A 81 3.67 -0.04 -2.89
N LEU A 82 2.89 1.05 -2.89
CA LEU A 82 3.42 2.38 -3.22
C LEU A 82 4.50 2.84 -2.23
N THR A 83 4.36 2.47 -0.95
CA THR A 83 5.41 2.69 0.04
C THR A 83 6.67 1.90 -0.30
N ASP A 84 6.55 0.62 -0.64
CA ASP A 84 7.69 -0.24 -1.01
C ASP A 84 8.42 0.28 -2.26
N LEU A 85 7.68 0.72 -3.28
CA LEU A 85 8.23 1.33 -4.50
C LEU A 85 9.04 2.58 -4.16
N GLY A 86 8.51 3.44 -3.28
CA GLY A 86 9.18 4.64 -2.82
C GLY A 86 10.42 4.37 -1.98
N SER A 87 10.36 3.35 -1.12
CA SER A 87 11.40 3.06 -0.14
C SER A 87 12.52 2.15 -0.65
N TYR A 88 12.34 1.46 -1.79
CA TYR A 88 13.28 0.46 -2.32
C TYR A 88 14.75 0.90 -2.28
N SER A 89 15.07 2.09 -2.82
CA SER A 89 16.44 2.60 -2.83
C SER A 89 16.99 2.84 -1.41
N HIS A 90 16.16 3.35 -0.51
CA HIS A 90 16.56 3.63 0.86
C HIS A 90 16.78 2.35 1.68
N GLU A 91 15.85 1.40 1.57
CA GLU A 91 15.90 0.09 2.23
C GLU A 91 17.05 -0.78 1.70
N GLY A 92 17.32 -0.72 0.39
CA GLY A 92 18.48 -1.36 -0.21
C GLY A 92 19.80 -0.86 0.38
N ALA A 93 19.92 0.46 0.57
CA ALA A 93 21.09 1.06 1.23
C ALA A 93 21.19 0.72 2.74
N GLN A 94 20.14 0.16 3.35
CA GLN A 94 20.11 -0.31 4.73
C GLN A 94 20.24 -1.84 4.84
N ASN A 95 20.33 -2.56 3.71
CA ASN A 95 20.25 -4.02 3.65
C ASN A 95 19.01 -4.55 4.37
N SER A 96 17.84 -3.98 4.09
CA SER A 96 16.57 -4.31 4.75
C SER A 96 15.43 -4.54 3.76
N LEU A 97 15.70 -5.30 2.69
CA LEU A 97 14.79 -5.50 1.56
C LEU A 97 13.87 -6.74 1.69
N GLU A 98 13.97 -7.50 2.78
CA GLU A 98 13.29 -8.79 2.97
C GLU A 98 11.76 -8.68 2.92
N SER A 99 11.22 -7.48 3.17
CA SER A 99 9.78 -7.17 3.08
C SER A 99 9.48 -6.08 2.04
N ASN A 100 10.31 -5.92 1.02
CA ASN A 100 10.05 -5.00 -0.09
C ASN A 100 9.57 -5.77 -1.32
N ILE A 101 8.42 -5.37 -1.89
CA ILE A 101 7.83 -6.06 -3.04
C ILE A 101 8.78 -6.20 -4.25
N VAL A 102 9.64 -5.22 -4.52
CA VAL A 102 10.56 -5.26 -5.66
C VAL A 102 11.60 -6.36 -5.46
N HIS A 103 12.12 -6.49 -4.24
CA HIS A 103 13.05 -7.56 -3.89
C HIS A 103 12.38 -8.93 -3.90
N ILE A 104 11.16 -9.03 -3.37
CA ILE A 104 10.36 -10.25 -3.37
C ILE A 104 10.10 -10.75 -4.80
N ILE A 105 9.64 -9.87 -5.69
CA ILE A 105 9.39 -10.22 -7.10
C ILE A 105 10.70 -10.64 -7.79
N ALA A 106 11.78 -9.89 -7.58
CA ALA A 106 13.08 -10.21 -8.16
C ALA A 106 13.58 -11.60 -7.72
N ASN A 107 13.44 -11.92 -6.43
CA ASN A 107 13.83 -13.20 -5.86
C ASN A 107 12.95 -14.36 -6.36
N GLU A 108 11.63 -14.19 -6.33
CA GLU A 108 10.69 -15.24 -6.73
C GLU A 108 10.78 -15.58 -8.22
N ARG A 109 11.01 -14.58 -9.08
CA ARG A 109 11.03 -14.76 -10.54
C ARG A 109 12.43 -14.89 -11.15
N GLY A 110 13.48 -14.64 -10.35
CA GLY A 110 14.86 -14.65 -10.83
C GLY A 110 15.18 -13.53 -11.85
N ILE A 111 14.58 -12.36 -11.66
CA ILE A 111 14.71 -11.21 -12.58
C ILE A 111 15.45 -10.03 -11.93
N GLY A 112 15.89 -9.07 -12.76
CA GLY A 112 16.55 -7.87 -12.29
C GLY A 112 15.60 -6.93 -11.51
N ALA A 113 16.16 -6.11 -10.63
CA ALA A 113 15.39 -5.16 -9.81
C ALA A 113 14.54 -4.18 -10.64
N GLN A 114 15.03 -3.78 -11.82
CA GLN A 114 14.29 -2.85 -12.69
C GLN A 114 13.05 -3.52 -13.31
N ASP A 115 13.16 -4.78 -13.72
CA ASP A 115 12.03 -5.55 -14.25
C ASP A 115 11.02 -5.86 -13.14
N ALA A 116 11.51 -6.22 -11.95
CA ALA A 116 10.67 -6.43 -10.77
C ALA A 116 9.90 -5.14 -10.37
N MET A 117 10.55 -3.97 -10.47
CA MET A 117 9.91 -2.67 -10.26
C MET A 117 8.77 -2.44 -11.27
N TYR A 118 8.99 -2.77 -12.55
CA TYR A 118 7.95 -2.66 -13.58
C TYR A 118 6.77 -3.59 -13.33
N GLU A 119 7.02 -4.81 -12.86
CA GLU A 119 5.95 -5.73 -12.49
C GLU A 119 5.17 -5.29 -11.25
N ALA A 120 5.84 -4.72 -10.25
CA ALA A 120 5.18 -4.12 -9.10
C ALA A 120 4.30 -2.92 -9.51
N CYS A 121 4.77 -2.08 -10.43
CA CYS A 121 3.97 -1.01 -11.01
C CYS A 121 2.78 -1.55 -11.83
N ALA A 122 2.95 -2.62 -12.60
CA ALA A 122 1.87 -3.26 -13.34
C ALA A 122 0.77 -3.81 -12.42
N LEU A 123 1.16 -4.46 -11.31
CA LEU A 123 0.24 -4.89 -10.27
C LEU A 123 -0.52 -3.70 -9.67
N MET A 124 0.18 -2.58 -9.45
CA MET A 124 -0.47 -1.37 -8.94
C MET A 124 -1.50 -0.78 -9.89
N GLU A 125 -1.26 -0.82 -11.20
CA GLU A 125 -2.27 -0.38 -12.16
C GLU A 125 -3.50 -1.29 -12.16
N GLU A 126 -3.35 -2.60 -11.98
CA GLU A 126 -4.49 -3.51 -11.79
C GLU A 126 -5.31 -3.16 -10.53
N VAL A 127 -4.63 -2.94 -9.40
CA VAL A 127 -5.28 -2.60 -8.13
C VAL A 127 -5.96 -1.23 -8.21
N MET A 128 -5.35 -0.25 -8.87
CA MET A 128 -5.94 1.08 -9.04
C MET A 128 -7.16 1.06 -9.96
N GLU A 129 -7.13 0.31 -11.06
CA GLU A 129 -8.29 0.13 -11.93
C GLU A 129 -9.44 -0.58 -11.21
N LEU A 130 -9.14 -1.60 -10.40
CA LEU A 130 -10.12 -2.24 -9.53
C LEU A 130 -10.72 -1.24 -8.52
N PHE A 131 -9.86 -0.48 -7.83
CA PHE A 131 -10.28 0.50 -6.83
C PHE A 131 -11.26 1.52 -7.42
N ILE A 132 -10.99 2.04 -8.62
CA ILE A 132 -11.88 2.97 -9.31
C ILE A 132 -13.22 2.31 -9.64
N ARG A 133 -13.23 1.10 -10.20
CA ARG A 133 -14.49 0.39 -10.52
C ARG A 133 -15.34 0.11 -9.29
N LEU A 134 -14.73 -0.37 -8.21
CA LEU A 134 -15.43 -0.61 -6.95
C LEU A 134 -15.97 0.69 -6.35
N LYS A 135 -15.18 1.77 -6.41
CA LYS A 135 -15.60 3.08 -5.94
C LYS A 135 -16.82 3.57 -6.70
N ASP A 136 -16.80 3.54 -8.02
CA ASP A 136 -17.92 3.99 -8.86
C ASP A 136 -19.19 3.17 -8.57
N LYS A 137 -19.05 1.84 -8.43
CA LYS A 137 -20.15 0.93 -8.05
C LYS A 137 -20.74 1.27 -6.68
N LEU A 138 -19.89 1.45 -5.67
CA LEU A 138 -20.30 1.79 -4.30
C LEU A 138 -20.83 3.22 -4.19
N SER A 139 -20.38 4.14 -5.04
CA SER A 139 -20.86 5.52 -5.09
C SER A 139 -22.33 5.63 -5.52
N ASN A 140 -22.87 4.63 -6.21
CA ASN A 140 -24.30 4.58 -6.56
C ASN A 140 -25.21 4.19 -5.38
N ARG A 141 -24.66 3.79 -4.23
CA ARG A 141 -25.45 3.49 -3.03
C ARG A 141 -25.80 4.80 -2.32
N ASN A 142 -27.07 4.97 -1.97
CA ASN A 142 -27.58 6.12 -1.22
C ASN A 142 -27.22 6.03 0.28
N ASP A 143 -25.92 6.04 0.59
CA ASP A 143 -25.36 6.00 1.95
C ASP A 143 -24.27 7.06 2.09
N GLU A 144 -24.58 8.16 2.78
CA GLU A 144 -23.65 9.28 3.00
C GLU A 144 -22.41 8.89 3.81
N ARG A 145 -22.53 7.91 4.72
CA ARG A 145 -21.39 7.45 5.52
C ARG A 145 -20.43 6.67 4.64
N LEU A 146 -20.96 5.84 3.74
CA LEU A 146 -20.16 5.15 2.73
C LEU A 146 -19.47 6.16 1.79
N GLN A 147 -20.17 7.17 1.28
CA GLN A 147 -19.54 8.18 0.42
C GLN A 147 -18.37 8.89 1.10
N ARG A 148 -18.52 9.20 2.39
CA ARG A 148 -17.43 9.78 3.19
C ARG A 148 -16.26 8.81 3.33
N TYR A 149 -16.53 7.54 3.62
CA TYR A 149 -15.51 6.51 3.71
C TYR A 149 -14.76 6.30 2.38
N LEU A 150 -15.46 6.28 1.24
CA LEU A 150 -14.84 6.20 -0.09
C LEU A 150 -13.91 7.39 -0.38
N LYS A 151 -14.26 8.59 0.11
CA LYS A 151 -13.39 9.77 0.04
C LYS A 151 -12.15 9.62 0.93
N GLN A 152 -12.29 9.08 2.14
CA GLN A 152 -11.17 8.77 3.03
C GLN A 152 -10.22 7.77 2.37
N LEU A 153 -10.72 6.67 1.79
CA LEU A 153 -9.90 5.70 1.04
C LEU A 153 -9.19 6.35 -0.15
N SER A 154 -9.88 7.22 -0.90
CA SER A 154 -9.27 7.94 -2.02
C SER A 154 -8.13 8.86 -1.56
N ASN A 155 -8.32 9.56 -0.44
CA ASN A 155 -7.29 10.41 0.16
C ASN A 155 -6.13 9.59 0.74
N PHE A 156 -6.41 8.42 1.31
CA PHE A 156 -5.41 7.49 1.82
C PHE A 156 -4.47 7.02 0.72
N VAL A 157 -5.03 6.57 -0.42
CA VAL A 157 -4.25 6.15 -1.59
C VAL A 157 -3.53 7.33 -2.25
N ARG A 158 -4.18 8.50 -2.43
CA ARG A 158 -3.51 9.68 -2.99
C ARG A 158 -2.42 10.22 -2.07
N GLY A 159 -2.63 10.13 -0.76
CA GLY A 159 -1.72 10.63 0.26
C GLY A 159 -0.37 9.94 0.20
N VAL A 160 -0.34 8.60 0.07
CA VAL A 160 0.93 7.87 -0.05
C VAL A 160 1.71 8.27 -1.31
N LEU A 161 1.01 8.49 -2.44
CA LEU A 161 1.65 8.95 -3.68
C LEU A 161 2.28 10.34 -3.51
N GLU A 162 1.57 11.29 -2.89
CA GLU A 162 2.14 12.63 -2.67
C GLU A 162 3.30 12.61 -1.68
N TRP A 163 3.22 11.77 -0.63
CA TRP A 163 4.31 11.57 0.31
C TRP A 163 5.54 10.97 -0.37
N GLN A 164 5.36 9.91 -1.16
CA GLN A 164 6.42 9.30 -1.96
C GLN A 164 7.11 10.34 -2.85
N ARG A 165 6.33 11.17 -3.55
CA ARG A 165 6.84 12.15 -4.51
C ARG A 165 7.64 13.27 -3.88
N ARG A 166 7.32 13.66 -2.65
CA ARG A 166 7.78 14.94 -2.08
C ARG A 166 8.59 14.80 -0.80
N LEU A 167 8.54 13.67 -0.09
CA LEU A 167 9.32 13.54 1.13
C LEU A 167 10.80 13.28 0.84
N PRO A 168 11.72 14.02 1.50
CA PRO A 168 13.16 13.76 1.46
C PRO A 168 13.54 12.29 1.73
N ARG A 169 12.75 11.58 2.54
CA ARG A 169 12.93 10.15 2.86
C ARG A 169 13.07 9.27 1.60
N TYR A 170 12.32 9.57 0.54
CA TYR A 170 12.27 8.78 -0.68
C TYR A 170 13.20 9.30 -1.79
N ALA A 171 13.89 10.42 -1.56
CA ALA A 171 14.70 11.12 -2.55
C ALA A 171 16.15 10.60 -2.67
N ARG A 172 16.46 9.44 -2.07
CA ARG A 172 17.80 8.82 -2.09
C ARG A 172 18.31 8.47 -3.49
N PHE A 173 17.51 8.64 -4.53
CA PHE A 173 17.94 8.63 -5.93
C PHE A 173 18.95 9.74 -6.29
N SER A 174 19.07 10.79 -5.47
CA SER A 174 20.07 11.83 -5.72
C SER A 174 21.38 11.50 -5.02
N LYS A 175 22.51 11.79 -5.68
CA LYS A 175 23.87 11.77 -5.15
C LYS A 175 24.10 12.71 -3.93
N LEU A 176 23.07 13.08 -3.18
CA LEU A 176 23.19 13.76 -1.89
C LEU A 176 23.63 12.76 -0.84
N GLY A 177 24.95 12.67 -0.64
CA GLY A 177 25.64 11.74 0.25
C GLY A 177 25.42 11.94 1.75
N SER A 178 24.19 12.11 2.21
CA SER A 178 23.84 11.99 3.63
C SER A 178 22.34 11.73 3.81
N PRO A 179 21.92 11.01 4.87
CA PRO A 179 20.51 10.98 5.23
C PRO A 179 20.04 12.42 5.44
N LEU A 180 19.07 12.85 4.63
CA LEU A 180 18.43 14.15 4.83
C LEU A 180 17.78 14.11 6.22
N ILE A 181 18.30 14.91 7.16
CA ILE A 181 17.64 15.15 8.44
C ILE A 181 16.21 15.56 8.14
N ALA A 182 15.24 14.95 8.82
CA ALA A 182 13.84 15.28 8.66
C ALA A 182 13.61 16.74 9.11
N THR A 183 13.64 17.68 8.18
CA THR A 183 13.42 19.11 8.43
C THR A 183 11.93 19.47 8.49
N GLY A 184 11.05 18.49 8.30
CA GLY A 184 9.61 18.70 8.11
C GLY A 184 9.25 19.38 6.78
N ARG A 185 10.23 19.68 5.92
CA ARG A 185 9.99 20.33 4.62
C ARG A 185 9.84 19.30 3.51
N LEU A 186 8.81 19.48 2.69
CA LEU A 186 8.63 18.77 1.43
C LEU A 186 9.62 19.30 0.38
N LEU A 187 9.99 18.46 -0.57
CA LEU A 187 10.72 18.88 -1.76
C LEU A 187 9.83 19.75 -2.64
N ASP A 188 10.41 20.83 -3.17
CA ASP A 188 9.70 21.76 -4.07
C ASP A 188 9.30 21.11 -5.38
N LYS A 189 10.12 20.16 -5.88
CA LYS A 189 9.86 19.40 -7.10
C LYS A 189 9.60 17.93 -6.77
N PRO A 190 8.59 17.30 -7.39
CA PRO A 190 8.33 15.88 -7.20
C PRO A 190 9.48 15.04 -7.79
N ILE A 191 9.84 13.95 -7.12
CA ILE A 191 10.94 13.06 -7.58
C ILE A 191 10.52 12.09 -8.68
N HIS A 192 9.22 11.95 -8.93
CA HIS A 192 8.66 11.20 -10.05
C HIS A 192 7.29 11.79 -10.46
N GLU A 193 6.81 11.42 -11.64
CA GLU A 193 5.47 11.77 -12.14
C GLU A 193 4.45 10.68 -11.81
N VAL A 194 3.16 11.01 -11.96
CA VAL A 194 2.04 10.06 -11.84
C VAL A 194 1.28 10.15 -13.16
N SER A 195 1.12 9.01 -13.82
CA SER A 195 0.32 8.91 -15.03
C SER A 195 -1.16 8.77 -14.66
N GLU A 196 -2.03 9.39 -15.45
CA GLU A 196 -3.48 9.17 -15.38
C GLU A 196 -3.94 7.97 -16.23
N ARG A 197 -3.01 7.41 -17.01
CA ARG A 197 -3.26 6.29 -17.93
C ARG A 197 -2.36 5.11 -17.59
N ARG A 198 -2.86 3.91 -17.84
CA ARG A 198 -2.08 2.68 -17.79
C ARG A 198 -0.83 2.79 -18.68
N VAL A 199 0.32 2.49 -18.12
CA VAL A 199 1.62 2.48 -18.80
C VAL A 199 2.16 1.05 -18.91
N PHE A 200 1.86 0.18 -17.94
CA PHE A 200 2.38 -1.18 -17.87
C PHE A 200 1.39 -2.21 -18.43
N PRO A 201 1.88 -3.35 -18.95
CA PRO A 201 1.02 -4.45 -19.39
C PRO A 201 0.11 -4.95 -18.27
N LYS A 202 -1.04 -5.52 -18.66
CA LYS A 202 -1.91 -6.18 -17.68
C LYS A 202 -1.24 -7.40 -17.08
N VAL A 203 -1.44 -7.60 -15.79
CA VAL A 203 -0.90 -8.74 -15.05
C VAL A 203 -2.00 -9.47 -14.29
N VAL A 204 -1.77 -10.74 -14.00
CA VAL A 204 -2.67 -11.51 -13.14
C VAL A 204 -2.30 -11.23 -11.69
N PRO A 205 -3.22 -10.73 -10.84
CA PRO A 205 -2.90 -10.45 -9.45
C PRO A 205 -2.62 -11.74 -8.65
N PRO A 206 -1.91 -11.67 -7.52
CA PRO A 206 -1.66 -12.82 -6.65
C PRO A 206 -2.96 -13.50 -6.16
N PRO A 207 -2.99 -14.84 -6.01
CA PRO A 207 -4.19 -15.59 -5.61
C PRO A 207 -4.93 -15.03 -4.38
N SER A 208 -4.21 -14.64 -3.34
CA SER A 208 -4.72 -14.10 -2.07
C SER A 208 -5.63 -12.87 -2.22
N ILE A 209 -5.49 -12.12 -3.32
CA ILE A 209 -6.24 -10.88 -3.59
C ILE A 209 -7.19 -10.98 -4.79
N ARG A 210 -7.20 -12.10 -5.52
CA ARG A 210 -8.02 -12.25 -6.75
C ARG A 210 -9.51 -12.10 -6.50
N TRP A 211 -9.98 -12.53 -5.33
CA TRP A 211 -11.39 -12.50 -4.97
C TRP A 211 -12.01 -11.09 -5.01
N TRP A 212 -11.21 -10.02 -4.94
CA TRP A 212 -11.73 -8.66 -5.05
C TRP A 212 -12.37 -8.37 -6.40
N TRP A 213 -11.87 -9.01 -7.48
CA TRP A 213 -12.39 -8.81 -8.83
C TRP A 213 -13.79 -9.41 -9.01
N ASP A 214 -14.21 -10.35 -8.15
CA ASP A 214 -15.56 -10.91 -8.17
C ASP A 214 -16.62 -9.88 -7.74
N PHE A 215 -16.19 -8.77 -7.13
CA PHE A 215 -17.06 -7.69 -6.65
C PHE A 215 -17.04 -6.44 -7.52
N ALA A 216 -16.22 -6.40 -8.57
CA ALA A 216 -16.01 -5.24 -9.43
C ALA A 216 -17.08 -5.05 -10.52
#